data_AF-A0A7X6PJH5-F1
#
_entry.id   AF-A0A7X6PJH5-F1
#
_cell.length_a   1.000
_cell.length_b   1.000
_cell.length_c   1.000
_cell.angle_alpha   90.00
_cell.angle_beta   90.00
_cell.angle_gamma   90.00
#
_symmetry.space_group_name_H-M   'P 1'
#
loop_
_entity.id
_entity.type
_entity.pdbx_description
1 polymer ?
#
loop_
_entity_poly.entity_id
_entity_poly.type
_entity_poly.pdbx_seq_one_letter_code
_entity_poly.pdbx_strand_id
1 'polypeptide(L)'
;MNLLPNSIDIFCRVIDNFGDIGVCWRLAQSLPSNSNIRLWVDDLNSFHRIEPELDPSLYQQQVKGIEVNHWHPQITDWQAADLVIEAFACDLPEGYLKVMKGHTRCWLNLDYLSAEKWVESFHLQPSIQPNGVPKHFFFPGFNDKTGGLLRHHKALQNKQEKNQFLADLLPAECYAYYQDKDPLLMNLFCYTHAPISALLDSLPKERAIMIIVAE
;
A
#
# COMPACT_ATOMS: atom_id res chain seq x y z
N MET A 1 -19.03 -2.63 -23.95
CA MET A 1 -18.30 -1.58 -23.20
C MET A 1 -17.27 -2.30 -22.36
N ASN A 2 -15.98 -1.95 -22.49
CA ASN A 2 -15.00 -2.37 -21.49
C ASN A 2 -15.40 -1.72 -20.16
N LEU A 3 -15.71 -2.55 -19.16
CA LEU A 3 -16.05 -2.09 -17.81
C LEU A 3 -14.81 -1.63 -17.03
N LEU A 4 -13.62 -2.00 -17.51
CA LEU A 4 -12.35 -1.63 -16.89
C LEU A 4 -11.84 -0.29 -17.45
N PRO A 5 -11.35 0.62 -16.59
CA PRO A 5 -10.72 1.87 -17.03
C PRO A 5 -9.47 1.58 -17.86
N ASN A 6 -9.20 2.38 -18.89
CA ASN A 6 -7.97 2.22 -19.68
C ASN A 6 -6.77 2.88 -18.99
N SER A 7 -7.02 3.90 -18.17
CA SER A 7 -6.01 4.58 -17.35
C SER A 7 -6.47 4.73 -15.90
N ILE A 8 -5.54 4.53 -14.97
CA ILE A 8 -5.77 4.64 -13.53
C ILE A 8 -4.66 5.48 -12.92
N ASP A 9 -5.04 6.54 -12.23
CA ASP A 9 -4.11 7.32 -11.41
C ASP A 9 -4.36 7.03 -9.93
N ILE A 10 -3.28 6.81 -9.19
CA ILE A 10 -3.30 6.70 -7.74
C ILE A 10 -2.40 7.80 -7.18
N PHE A 11 -2.96 8.67 -6.33
CA PHE A 11 -2.23 9.71 -5.63
C PHE A 11 -1.98 9.30 -4.20
N CYS A 12 -0.72 9.32 -3.79
CA CYS A 12 -0.28 8.97 -2.45
C CYS A 12 0.59 10.10 -1.90
N ARG A 13 0.14 10.72 -0.81
CA ARG A 13 1.01 11.55 0.04
C ARG A 13 1.51 10.69 1.18
N VAL A 14 2.81 10.60 1.36
CA VAL A 14 3.43 9.75 2.38
C VAL A 14 3.41 10.48 3.72
N ILE A 15 2.45 10.15 4.59
CA ILE A 15 2.31 10.76 5.92
C ILE A 15 2.61 9.73 7.00
N ASP A 16 2.02 8.55 6.94
CA ASP A 16 2.26 7.46 7.89
C ASP A 16 3.40 6.54 7.43
N ASN A 17 4.64 7.03 7.56
CA ASN A 17 5.87 6.27 7.32
C ASN A 17 5.81 5.49 5.98
N PHE A 18 5.80 4.15 6.07
CA PHE A 18 5.71 3.24 4.93
C PHE A 18 4.29 2.70 4.69
N GLY A 19 3.33 3.03 5.55
CA GLY A 19 1.96 2.53 5.52
C GLY A 19 1.21 2.98 4.28
N ASP A 20 1.11 4.30 4.09
CA ASP A 20 0.35 4.89 2.98
C ASP A 20 0.86 4.41 1.61
N ILE A 21 2.17 4.56 1.39
CA ILE A 21 2.81 4.15 0.14
C ILE A 21 2.83 2.64 -0.03
N GLY A 22 3.00 1.87 1.05
CA GLY A 22 2.93 0.40 1.00
C GLY A 22 1.55 -0.10 0.57
N VAL A 23 0.48 0.55 1.03
CA VAL A 23 -0.90 0.24 0.60
C VAL A 23 -1.12 0.63 -0.85
N CYS A 24 -0.74 1.85 -1.25
CA CYS A 24 -0.91 2.32 -2.63
C CYS A 24 -0.11 1.48 -3.62
N TRP A 25 1.12 1.10 -3.28
CA TRP A 25 1.97 0.25 -4.12
C TRP A 25 1.39 -1.16 -4.26
N ARG A 26 0.89 -1.74 -3.17
CA ARG A 26 0.23 -3.06 -3.22
C ARG A 26 -1.06 -3.02 -4.03
N LEU A 27 -1.84 -1.94 -3.91
CA LEU A 27 -3.03 -1.71 -4.72
C LEU A 27 -2.66 -1.62 -6.21
N ALA A 28 -1.69 -0.79 -6.57
CA ALA A 28 -1.24 -0.61 -7.95
C ALA A 28 -0.86 -1.94 -8.60
N GLN A 29 -0.09 -2.78 -7.91
CA GLN A 29 0.30 -4.13 -8.40
C GLN A 29 -0.86 -5.14 -8.47
N SER A 30 -1.97 -4.87 -7.78
CA SER A 30 -3.14 -5.77 -7.77
C SER A 30 -4.20 -5.39 -8.82
N LEU A 31 -4.05 -4.22 -9.47
CA LEU A 31 -4.96 -3.76 -10.51
C LEU A 31 -4.72 -4.50 -11.84
N PRO A 32 -5.72 -4.49 -12.76
CA PRO A 32 -5.61 -5.19 -14.03
C PRO A 32 -4.44 -4.70 -14.89
N SER A 33 -3.60 -5.63 -15.36
CA SER A 33 -2.39 -5.34 -16.14
C SER A 33 -2.64 -4.71 -17.52
N ASN A 34 -3.88 -4.70 -17.99
CA ASN A 34 -4.29 -4.07 -19.25
C ASN A 34 -4.63 -2.58 -19.10
N SER A 35 -4.62 -2.04 -17.88
CA SER A 35 -4.81 -0.61 -17.61
C SER A 35 -3.46 0.08 -17.55
N ASN A 36 -3.35 1.31 -18.06
CA ASN A 36 -2.19 2.15 -17.84
C ASN A 36 -2.26 2.73 -16.41
N ILE A 37 -1.40 2.27 -15.51
CA ILE A 37 -1.42 2.65 -14.10
C ILE A 37 -0.30 3.67 -13.85
N ARG A 38 -0.67 4.85 -13.32
CA ARG A 38 0.27 5.86 -12.85
C ARG A 38 0.14 6.04 -11.34
N LEU A 39 1.22 5.86 -10.62
CA LEU A 39 1.32 6.07 -9.18
C LEU A 39 2.09 7.38 -8.91
N TRP A 40 1.39 8.37 -8.38
CA TRP A 40 1.93 9.68 -8.02
C TRP A 40 2.30 9.69 -6.54
N VAL A 41 3.57 9.91 -6.22
CA VAL A 41 4.11 9.83 -4.84
C VAL A 41 4.96 11.05 -4.55
N ASP A 42 4.73 11.73 -3.42
CA ASP A 42 5.47 12.94 -3.05
C ASP A 42 6.86 12.67 -2.44
N ASP A 43 7.01 11.56 -1.70
CA ASP A 43 8.29 11.11 -1.14
C ASP A 43 8.75 9.76 -1.75
N LEU A 44 9.58 9.85 -2.79
CA LEU A 44 10.19 8.68 -3.42
C LEU A 44 11.28 8.02 -2.57
N ASN A 45 11.87 8.70 -1.57
CA ASN A 45 12.89 8.07 -0.71
C ASN A 45 12.25 7.04 0.22
N SER A 46 11.10 7.38 0.80
CA SER A 46 10.30 6.42 1.58
C SER A 46 9.81 5.27 0.71
N PHE A 47 9.43 5.54 -0.54
CA PHE A 47 9.03 4.48 -1.46
C PHE A 47 10.19 3.54 -1.84
N HIS A 48 11.39 4.07 -2.09
CA HIS A 48 12.59 3.28 -2.39
C HIS A 48 12.92 2.23 -1.31
N ARG A 49 12.60 2.51 -0.04
CA ARG A 49 12.79 1.54 1.06
C ARG A 49 11.89 0.31 0.92
N ILE A 50 10.72 0.45 0.30
CA ILE A 50 9.76 -0.64 0.07
C ILE A 50 10.03 -1.33 -1.28
N GLU A 51 10.42 -0.56 -2.29
CA GLU A 51 10.73 -1.05 -3.64
C GLU A 51 12.14 -0.58 -4.05
N PRO A 52 13.19 -1.36 -3.75
CA PRO A 52 14.58 -0.96 -4.02
C PRO A 52 14.93 -0.78 -5.51
N GLU A 53 14.13 -1.32 -6.42
CA GLU A 53 14.29 -1.10 -7.87
C GLU A 53 13.93 0.33 -8.31
N LEU A 54 13.19 1.08 -7.49
CA LEU A 54 12.86 2.48 -7.74
C LEU A 54 14.09 3.37 -7.55
N ASP A 55 14.38 4.27 -8.51
CA ASP A 55 15.38 5.32 -8.33
C ASP A 55 14.71 6.62 -7.83
N PRO A 56 14.94 7.05 -6.57
CA PRO A 56 14.28 8.24 -6.01
C PRO A 56 14.71 9.56 -6.65
N SER A 57 15.75 9.57 -7.50
CA SER A 57 16.22 10.77 -8.21
C SER A 57 15.45 11.06 -9.50
N LEU A 58 14.67 10.11 -10.00
CA LEU A 58 13.92 10.23 -11.25
C LEU A 58 12.51 10.78 -11.01
N TYR A 59 12.13 11.80 -11.76
CA TYR A 59 10.77 12.36 -11.73
C TYR A 59 9.71 11.41 -12.31
N GLN A 60 10.10 10.51 -13.21
CA GLN A 60 9.24 9.53 -13.83
C GLN A 60 10.03 8.26 -14.14
N GLN A 61 9.45 7.10 -13.87
CA GLN A 61 10.07 5.80 -14.12
C GLN A 61 9.03 4.69 -14.25
N GLN A 62 9.44 3.55 -14.80
CA GLN A 62 8.61 2.35 -14.91
C GLN A 62 9.12 1.27 -13.97
N VAL A 63 8.27 0.82 -13.04
CA VAL A 63 8.60 -0.24 -12.09
C VAL A 63 7.49 -1.28 -12.13
N LYS A 64 7.83 -2.54 -12.43
CA LYS A 64 6.86 -3.66 -12.52
C LYS A 64 5.63 -3.39 -13.41
N GLY A 65 5.83 -2.62 -14.49
CA GLY A 65 4.77 -2.25 -15.43
C GLY A 65 3.85 -1.11 -14.96
N ILE A 66 4.21 -0.43 -13.87
CA ILE A 66 3.51 0.73 -13.31
C ILE A 66 4.40 1.95 -13.49
N GLU A 67 3.82 3.02 -14.01
CA GLU A 67 4.50 4.29 -14.14
C GLU A 67 4.49 5.00 -12.78
N VAL A 68 5.67 5.20 -12.19
CA VAL A 68 5.83 5.94 -10.95
C VAL A 68 6.27 7.36 -11.28
N ASN A 69 5.51 8.33 -10.77
CA ASN A 69 5.77 9.76 -10.96
C ASN A 69 6.04 10.43 -9.61
N HIS A 70 7.08 11.27 -9.55
CA HIS A 70 7.31 12.14 -8.40
C HIS A 70 6.25 13.24 -8.40
N TRP A 71 5.41 13.24 -7.37
CA TRP A 71 4.37 14.23 -7.20
C TRP A 71 4.94 15.51 -6.58
N HIS A 72 5.37 16.44 -7.43
CA HIS A 72 5.96 17.72 -7.00
C HIS A 72 5.11 18.94 -7.43
N PRO A 73 5.16 20.07 -6.70
CA PRO A 73 4.31 21.24 -6.99
C PRO A 73 4.55 21.95 -8.33
N GLN A 74 5.64 21.64 -9.04
CA GLN A 74 6.00 22.33 -10.29
C GLN A 74 5.43 21.66 -11.54
N ILE A 75 4.67 20.57 -11.40
CA ILE A 75 3.99 19.92 -12.53
C ILE A 75 2.88 20.84 -13.04
N THR A 76 2.96 21.19 -14.32
CA THR A 76 1.98 22.07 -14.98
C THR A 76 1.14 21.39 -16.05
N ASP A 77 1.65 20.32 -16.67
CA ASP A 77 0.99 19.63 -17.78
C ASP A 77 0.29 18.35 -17.29
N TRP A 78 -0.88 18.53 -16.67
CA TRP A 78 -1.65 17.43 -16.10
C TRP A 78 -2.53 16.76 -17.15
N GLN A 79 -2.57 15.42 -17.09
CA GLN A 79 -3.50 14.60 -17.87
C GLN A 79 -4.28 13.70 -16.93
N ALA A 80 -5.60 13.84 -16.87
CA ALA A 80 -6.44 13.03 -15.99
C ALA A 80 -6.65 11.61 -16.52
N ALA A 81 -6.74 10.65 -15.60
CA ALA A 81 -7.09 9.26 -15.91
C ALA A 81 -8.61 9.01 -15.93
N ASP A 82 -9.03 7.87 -16.50
CA ASP A 82 -10.41 7.39 -16.48
C ASP A 82 -10.90 7.15 -15.04
N LEU A 83 -10.04 6.53 -14.22
CA LEU A 83 -10.22 6.31 -12.79
C LEU A 83 -9.13 7.04 -12.01
N VAL A 84 -9.53 7.82 -11.02
CA VAL A 84 -8.61 8.53 -10.12
C VAL A 84 -8.86 8.04 -8.69
N ILE A 85 -7.80 7.58 -8.03
CA ILE A 85 -7.79 7.16 -6.63
C ILE A 85 -6.97 8.19 -5.85
N GLU A 86 -7.64 8.96 -5.02
CA GLU A 86 -7.02 9.85 -4.04
C GLU A 86 -6.89 9.09 -2.73
N ALA A 87 -5.67 8.68 -2.36
CA ALA A 87 -5.45 7.92 -1.15
C ALA A 87 -5.33 8.85 0.08
N PHE A 88 -6.01 8.47 1.15
CA PHE A 88 -5.93 9.06 2.48
C PHE A 88 -6.18 10.57 2.51
N ALA A 89 -7.11 11.03 1.67
CA ALA A 89 -7.46 12.45 1.53
C ALA A 89 -6.24 13.36 1.28
N CYS A 90 -5.31 12.92 0.42
CA CYS A 90 -4.06 13.63 0.16
C CYS A 90 -4.20 14.97 -0.59
N ASP A 91 -5.41 15.37 -0.98
CA ASP A 91 -5.72 16.56 -1.79
C ASP A 91 -5.01 16.62 -3.15
N LEU A 92 -5.78 16.44 -4.22
CA LEU A 92 -5.25 16.53 -5.59
C LEU A 92 -4.86 17.96 -5.97
N PRO A 93 -3.82 18.17 -6.80
CA PRO A 93 -3.44 19.50 -7.26
C PRO A 93 -4.55 20.19 -8.05
N GLU A 94 -4.70 21.50 -7.90
CA GLU A 94 -5.71 22.29 -8.64
C GLU A 94 -5.60 22.11 -10.16
N GLY A 95 -4.38 22.01 -10.69
CA GLY A 95 -4.13 21.77 -12.11
C GLY A 95 -4.72 20.43 -12.58
N TYR A 96 -4.58 19.39 -11.76
CA TYR A 96 -5.15 18.07 -12.03
C TYR A 96 -6.68 18.09 -11.92
N LEU A 97 -7.23 18.70 -10.86
CA LEU A 97 -8.68 18.82 -10.66
C LEU A 97 -9.40 19.50 -11.84
N LYS A 98 -8.75 20.45 -12.52
CA LYS A 98 -9.28 21.14 -13.70
C LYS A 98 -9.40 20.20 -14.91
N VAL A 99 -8.40 19.34 -15.14
CA VAL A 99 -8.38 18.42 -16.30
C VAL A 99 -9.22 17.16 -16.08
N MET A 100 -9.64 16.85 -14.84
CA MET A 100 -10.56 15.75 -14.58
C MET A 100 -11.94 15.95 -15.22
N LYS A 101 -12.42 17.20 -15.32
CA LYS A 101 -13.78 17.49 -15.81
C LYS A 101 -13.91 17.09 -17.29
N GLY A 102 -14.86 16.21 -17.58
CA GLY A 102 -15.08 15.68 -18.94
C GLY A 102 -14.15 14.53 -19.35
N HIS A 103 -13.22 14.14 -18.47
CA HIS A 103 -12.28 13.04 -18.70
C HIS A 103 -12.47 11.91 -17.67
N THR A 104 -12.32 12.23 -16.39
CA THR A 104 -12.43 11.26 -15.29
C THR A 104 -13.87 10.78 -15.12
N ARG A 105 -14.05 9.47 -15.17
CA ARG A 105 -15.34 8.79 -15.03
C ARG A 105 -15.64 8.42 -13.58
N CYS A 106 -14.60 8.14 -12.81
CA CYS A 106 -14.71 7.74 -11.41
C CYS A 106 -13.57 8.37 -10.61
N TRP A 107 -13.92 9.00 -9.49
CA TRP A 107 -12.97 9.49 -8.50
C TRP A 107 -13.29 8.82 -7.16
N LEU A 108 -12.32 8.08 -6.63
CA LEU A 108 -12.41 7.39 -5.35
C LEU A 108 -11.53 8.10 -4.31
N ASN A 109 -12.08 8.31 -3.11
CA ASN A 109 -11.31 8.59 -1.90
C ASN A 109 -11.00 7.27 -1.22
N LEU A 110 -9.77 6.77 -1.29
CA LEU A 110 -9.39 5.57 -0.56
C LEU A 110 -9.07 5.95 0.88
N ASP A 111 -9.90 5.51 1.82
CA ASP A 111 -9.72 5.76 3.24
C ASP A 111 -8.88 4.69 3.94
N TYR A 112 -8.47 4.98 5.17
CA TYR A 112 -7.83 4.00 6.05
C TYR A 112 -8.79 2.84 6.37
N LEU A 113 -8.18 1.66 6.57
CA LEU A 113 -8.90 0.48 7.02
C LEU A 113 -9.52 0.72 8.40
N SER A 114 -10.82 0.40 8.55
CA SER A 114 -11.47 0.41 9.85
C SER A 114 -12.36 -0.82 10.06
N ALA A 115 -12.43 -1.26 11.32
CA ALA A 115 -13.40 -2.25 11.79
C ALA A 115 -14.63 -1.59 12.44
N GLU A 116 -14.67 -0.26 12.52
CA GLU A 116 -15.78 0.46 13.13
C GLU A 116 -17.03 0.39 12.26
N LYS A 117 -18.17 0.08 12.86
CA LYS A 117 -19.43 -0.15 12.13
C LYS A 117 -19.90 1.05 11.30
N TRP A 118 -19.51 2.28 11.68
CA TRP A 118 -19.96 3.47 10.99
C TRP A 118 -19.45 3.54 9.54
N VAL A 119 -18.30 2.94 9.22
CA VAL A 119 -17.76 2.98 7.85
C VAL A 119 -18.68 2.34 6.81
N GLU A 120 -19.51 1.37 7.23
CA GLU A 120 -20.52 0.74 6.37
C GLU A 120 -21.50 1.76 5.78
N SER A 121 -21.81 2.83 6.51
CA SER A 121 -22.80 3.83 6.09
C SER A 121 -22.20 4.87 5.14
N PHE A 122 -20.87 5.01 5.14
CA PHE A 122 -20.13 5.97 4.32
C PHE A 122 -19.45 5.34 3.11
N HIS A 123 -19.24 4.02 3.10
CA HIS A 123 -18.71 3.31 1.94
C HIS A 123 -19.60 3.55 0.70
N LEU A 124 -18.95 3.94 -0.40
CA LEU A 124 -19.53 4.34 -1.68
C LEU A 124 -20.45 5.57 -1.65
N GLN A 125 -20.50 6.32 -0.55
CA GLN A 125 -21.25 7.58 -0.54
C GLN A 125 -20.61 8.59 -1.50
N PRO A 126 -21.41 9.26 -2.35
CA PRO A 126 -20.91 10.32 -3.22
C PRO A 126 -20.74 11.62 -2.44
N SER A 127 -19.79 12.44 -2.89
CA SER A 127 -19.55 13.80 -2.45
C SER A 127 -19.51 14.70 -3.68
N ILE A 128 -20.35 15.75 -3.68
CA ILE A 128 -20.42 16.70 -4.79
C ILE A 128 -19.19 17.61 -4.72
N GLN A 129 -18.43 17.63 -5.81
CA GLN A 129 -17.19 18.39 -5.90
C GLN A 129 -17.37 19.62 -6.80
N PRO A 130 -16.65 20.73 -6.54
CA PRO A 130 -16.76 21.96 -7.34
C PRO A 130 -16.45 21.78 -8.83
N ASN A 131 -15.59 20.83 -9.18
CA ASN A 131 -15.24 20.51 -10.57
C ASN A 131 -16.35 19.70 -11.29
N GLY A 132 -17.39 19.26 -10.58
CA GLY A 132 -18.51 18.48 -11.12
C GLY A 132 -18.19 16.99 -11.31
N VAL A 133 -17.02 16.51 -10.90
CA VAL A 133 -16.65 15.09 -10.97
C VAL A 133 -17.06 14.43 -9.64
N PRO A 134 -17.89 13.36 -9.66
CA PRO A 134 -18.37 12.76 -8.43
C PRO A 134 -17.26 11.98 -7.72
N LYS A 135 -16.89 12.45 -6.52
CA LYS A 135 -15.96 11.75 -5.61
C LYS A 135 -16.76 10.76 -4.76
N HIS A 136 -16.33 9.51 -4.66
CA HIS A 136 -16.97 8.50 -3.81
C HIS A 136 -16.01 8.05 -2.73
N PHE A 137 -16.50 7.90 -1.50
CA PHE A 137 -15.68 7.36 -0.42
C PHE A 137 -15.53 5.84 -0.54
N PHE A 138 -14.32 5.34 -0.42
CA PHE A 138 -14.00 3.92 -0.45
C PHE A 138 -13.30 3.54 0.86
N PHE A 139 -14.09 3.06 1.82
CA PHE A 139 -13.59 2.52 3.08
C PHE A 139 -13.26 1.03 2.98
N PRO A 140 -11.98 0.61 3.11
CA PRO A 140 -11.63 -0.79 3.35
C PRO A 140 -12.20 -1.28 4.68
N GLY A 141 -12.52 -2.57 4.77
CA GLY A 141 -13.10 -3.14 5.98
C GLY A 141 -13.26 -4.65 5.93
N PHE A 142 -13.81 -5.20 7.02
CA PHE A 142 -13.80 -6.63 7.30
C PHE A 142 -15.12 -7.34 6.96
N ASN A 143 -16.07 -6.67 6.30
CA ASN A 143 -17.37 -7.24 5.96
C ASN A 143 -17.88 -6.79 4.59
N ASP A 144 -18.97 -7.42 4.13
CA ASP A 144 -19.51 -7.29 2.78
C ASP A 144 -20.14 -5.91 2.47
N LYS A 145 -20.22 -5.01 3.46
CA LYS A 145 -20.71 -3.62 3.29
C LYS A 145 -19.57 -2.61 3.19
N THR A 146 -18.33 -3.07 3.16
CA THR A 146 -17.13 -2.26 3.03
C THR A 146 -16.35 -2.68 1.79
N GLY A 147 -15.28 -1.94 1.46
CA GLY A 147 -14.44 -2.18 0.30
C GLY A 147 -13.56 -3.43 0.38
N GLY A 148 -13.70 -4.23 1.44
CA GLY A 148 -12.92 -5.43 1.66
C GLY A 148 -11.46 -5.14 2.02
N LEU A 149 -10.60 -6.13 1.78
CA LEU A 149 -9.17 -6.10 2.11
C LEU A 149 -8.32 -6.35 0.87
N LEU A 150 -7.19 -5.66 0.78
CA LEU A 150 -6.15 -5.97 -0.20
C LEU A 150 -5.49 -7.29 0.17
N ARG A 151 -5.75 -8.33 -0.63
CA ARG A 151 -5.18 -9.67 -0.40
C ARG A 151 -4.35 -10.09 -1.59
N HIS A 152 -3.04 -10.23 -1.37
CA HIS A 152 -2.17 -10.87 -2.35
C HIS A 152 -2.44 -12.39 -2.37
N HIS A 153 -2.58 -12.99 -3.55
CA HIS A 153 -3.01 -14.39 -3.69
C HIS A 153 -1.94 -15.43 -3.35
N LYS A 154 -0.68 -15.02 -3.13
CA LYS A 154 0.43 -15.92 -2.79
C LYS A 154 0.69 -15.94 -1.29
N ALA A 155 0.06 -16.87 -0.58
CA ALA A 155 0.52 -17.26 0.75
C ALA A 155 1.51 -18.43 0.63
N LEU A 156 2.47 -18.56 1.56
CA LEU A 156 3.31 -19.75 1.69
C LEU A 156 2.39 -20.93 2.03
N GLN A 157 2.29 -21.91 1.14
CA GLN A 157 1.30 -22.99 1.21
C GLN A 157 1.81 -24.22 1.95
N ASN A 158 3.12 -24.35 2.14
CA ASN A 158 3.72 -25.55 2.71
C ASN A 158 5.04 -25.29 3.45
N LYS A 159 5.52 -26.33 4.15
CA LYS A 159 6.75 -26.30 4.95
C LYS A 159 8.01 -26.05 4.12
N GLN A 160 8.05 -26.52 2.87
CA GLN A 160 9.19 -26.34 1.98
C GLN A 160 9.34 -24.88 1.57
N GLU A 161 8.25 -24.24 1.15
CA GLU A 161 8.21 -22.81 0.82
C GLU A 161 8.58 -21.95 2.02
N LYS A 162 8.07 -22.30 3.22
CA LYS A 162 8.48 -21.62 4.46
C LYS A 162 9.97 -21.76 4.71
N ASN A 163 10.53 -22.96 4.58
CA ASN A 163 11.96 -23.19 4.83
C ASN A 163 12.83 -22.45 3.81
N GLN A 164 12.44 -22.43 2.53
CA GLN A 164 13.15 -21.66 1.51
C GLN A 164 13.11 -20.16 1.83
N PHE A 165 11.93 -19.62 2.13
CA PHE A 165 11.78 -18.22 2.51
C PHE A 165 12.65 -17.85 3.72
N LEU A 166 12.70 -18.69 4.75
CA LEU A 166 13.54 -18.45 5.92
C LEU A 166 15.03 -18.59 5.64
N ALA A 167 15.43 -19.48 4.72
CA ALA A 167 16.81 -19.60 4.28
C ALA A 167 17.27 -18.35 3.52
N ASP A 168 16.37 -17.74 2.74
CA ASP A 168 16.65 -16.52 1.98
C ASP A 168 16.65 -15.28 2.89
N LEU A 169 15.79 -15.26 3.91
CA LEU A 169 15.61 -14.13 4.82
C LEU A 169 16.69 -14.05 5.92
N LEU A 170 17.11 -15.20 6.45
CA LEU A 170 17.98 -15.25 7.64
C LEU A 170 19.45 -15.43 7.25
N PRO A 171 20.39 -14.86 8.03
CA PRO A 171 21.80 -15.28 7.97
C PRO A 171 21.94 -16.80 8.13
N ALA A 172 22.96 -17.38 7.49
CA ALA A 172 23.13 -18.83 7.43
C ALA A 172 23.19 -19.49 8.82
N GLU A 173 23.86 -18.86 9.78
CA GLU A 173 23.95 -19.28 11.17
C GLU A 173 22.61 -19.23 11.91
N CYS A 174 21.79 -18.21 11.65
CA CYS A 174 20.44 -18.09 12.21
C CYS A 174 19.53 -19.16 11.61
N TYR A 175 19.60 -19.40 10.30
CA TYR A 175 18.84 -20.47 9.67
C TYR A 175 19.24 -21.86 10.18
N ALA A 176 20.54 -22.11 10.38
CA ALA A 176 21.03 -23.34 10.99
C ALA A 176 20.50 -23.53 12.42
N TYR A 177 20.50 -22.47 13.24
CA TYR A 177 19.89 -22.50 14.57
C TYR A 177 18.38 -22.79 14.49
N TYR A 178 17.65 -22.18 13.55
CA TYR A 178 16.23 -22.45 13.33
C TYR A 178 15.98 -23.94 13.02
N GLN A 179 16.82 -24.56 12.17
CA GLN A 179 16.69 -25.98 11.83
C GLN A 179 17.02 -26.91 13.02
N ASP A 180 18.00 -26.57 13.86
CA ASP A 180 18.41 -27.39 15.01
C ASP A 180 17.47 -27.28 16.21
N LYS A 181 17.02 -26.06 16.53
CA LYS A 181 16.25 -25.78 17.76
C LYS A 181 14.74 -25.72 17.57
N ASP A 182 14.26 -25.65 16.33
CA ASP A 182 12.85 -25.43 15.98
C ASP A 182 12.20 -24.34 16.88
N PRO A 183 12.81 -23.14 16.99
CA PRO A 183 12.35 -22.13 17.92
C PRO A 183 10.97 -21.59 17.52
N LEU A 184 10.25 -21.02 18.49
CA LEU A 184 9.13 -20.13 18.16
C LEU A 184 9.70 -18.92 17.41
N LEU A 185 9.31 -18.78 16.14
CA LEU A 185 9.70 -17.65 15.33
C LEU A 185 8.72 -16.49 15.52
N MET A 186 9.25 -15.32 15.86
CA MET A 186 8.50 -14.08 16.02
C MET A 186 9.10 -13.01 15.10
N ASN A 187 8.26 -12.32 14.32
CA ASN A 187 8.65 -11.10 13.64
C ASN A 187 8.17 -9.91 14.48
N LEU A 188 9.09 -9.04 14.86
CA LEU A 188 8.82 -7.83 15.63
C LEU A 188 8.89 -6.61 14.69
N PHE A 189 7.71 -6.08 14.38
CA PHE A 189 7.54 -4.83 13.63
C PHE A 189 6.56 -3.94 14.39
N CYS A 190 7.08 -2.89 15.03
CA CYS A 190 6.31 -2.02 15.91
C CYS A 190 6.93 -0.62 15.99
N TYR A 191 6.15 0.35 16.47
CA TYR A 191 6.65 1.69 16.74
C TYR A 191 7.63 1.72 17.92
N THR A 192 8.45 2.77 17.98
CA THR A 192 9.49 2.97 19.00
C THR A 192 8.98 3.00 20.44
N HIS A 193 7.70 3.31 20.65
CA HIS A 193 7.05 3.38 21.96
C HIS A 193 6.38 2.07 22.39
N ALA A 194 6.47 1.00 21.58
CA ALA A 194 5.93 -0.29 21.96
C ALA A 194 6.63 -0.85 23.21
N PRO A 195 5.92 -1.53 24.13
CA PRO A 195 6.47 -2.03 25.39
C PRO A 195 7.31 -3.30 25.21
N ILE A 196 8.40 -3.22 24.43
CA ILE A 196 9.23 -4.37 24.04
C ILE A 196 9.82 -5.09 25.25
N SER A 197 10.29 -4.36 26.27
CA SER A 197 10.84 -4.99 27.49
C SER A 197 9.80 -5.88 28.19
N ALA A 198 8.56 -5.41 28.33
CA ALA A 198 7.49 -6.18 28.94
C ALA A 198 7.13 -7.43 28.11
N LEU A 199 7.18 -7.32 26.78
CA LEU A 199 7.04 -8.48 25.90
C LEU A 199 8.14 -9.51 26.18
N LEU A 200 9.41 -9.08 26.17
CA LEU A 200 10.57 -9.98 26.38
C LEU A 200 10.52 -10.66 27.76
N ASP A 201 10.15 -9.92 28.81
CA ASP A 201 10.00 -10.46 30.17
C ASP A 201 8.89 -11.52 30.29
N SER A 202 7.88 -11.43 29.43
CA SER A 202 6.73 -12.36 29.40
C SER A 202 6.98 -13.63 28.59
N LEU A 203 8.07 -13.71 27.82
CA LEU A 203 8.35 -14.84 26.96
C LEU A 203 8.65 -16.12 27.78
N PRO A 204 8.19 -17.30 27.34
CA PRO A 204 8.45 -18.55 28.04
C PRO A 204 9.94 -18.88 28.04
N LYS A 205 10.48 -19.28 29.20
CA LYS A 205 11.92 -19.55 29.39
C LYS A 205 12.32 -20.96 28.96
N GLU A 206 11.37 -21.88 28.91
CA GLU A 206 11.58 -23.29 28.60
C GLU A 206 11.56 -23.57 27.09
N ARG A 207 11.21 -22.59 26.26
CA ARG A 207 11.11 -22.71 24.81
C ARG A 207 12.14 -21.80 24.13
N ALA A 208 12.88 -22.34 23.17
CA ALA A 208 13.72 -21.51 22.30
C ALA A 208 12.85 -20.55 21.48
N ILE A 209 13.23 -19.27 21.45
CA ILE A 209 12.53 -18.22 20.70
C ILE A 209 13.55 -17.51 19.82
N MET A 210 13.18 -17.27 18.58
CA MET A 210 13.93 -16.45 17.64
C MET A 210 13.08 -15.24 17.28
N ILE A 211 13.60 -14.05 17.58
CA ILE A 211 12.95 -12.78 17.24
C ILE A 211 13.70 -12.19 16.05
N ILE A 212 12.99 -12.01 14.93
CA ILE A 212 13.45 -11.22 13.79
C ILE A 212 12.95 -9.80 14.02
N VAL A 213 13.85 -8.82 14.04
CA VAL A 213 13.49 -7.40 14.13
C VAL A 213 13.56 -6.83 12.73
N ALA A 214 12.46 -6.23 12.26
CA ALA A 214 12.45 -5.51 10.99
C ALA A 214 13.09 -4.13 11.18
N GLU A 215 14.15 -3.84 10.42
CA GLU A 215 14.80 -2.52 10.35
C GLU A 215 14.17 -1.60 9.30
#